data_AF-A0A9E5UBG5-F1
#
_entry.id   AF-A0A9E5UBG5-F1
#
_cell.length_a   1.000
_cell.length_b   1.000
_cell.length_c   1.000
_cell.angle_alpha   90.00
_cell.angle_beta   90.00
_cell.angle_gamma   90.00
#
_symmetry.space_group_name_H-M   'P 1'
#
loop_
_entity.id
_entity.type
_entity.pdbx_description
1 polymer ?
#
loop_
_entity_poly.entity_id
_entity_poly.type
_entity_poly.pdbx_seq_one_letter_code
_entity_poly.pdbx_strand_id
1 'polypeptide(L)'
;ISKALRERLRDEARLAFPEVVTTQRSADGTIKWLVRVSPDNSVEMVFIPDAGRGTLCISSQVGCALNCTFCSTARQGFNRNLTTAEIIGQVWLARSLLEPDIGGPRAITNIVLMGMGEPLLNFENVVDALELMLEDNAHGFARRRVTLSTAGVVPKIDALRERCPVSL
;
A
#
# COMPACT_ATOMS: atom_id res chain seq x y z
N ILE A 1 -3.23 -27.67 3.30
CA ILE A 1 -4.15 -27.57 2.15
C ILE A 1 -4.19 -28.90 1.41
N SER A 2 -5.37 -29.50 1.22
CA SER A 2 -5.55 -30.78 0.52
C SER A 2 -5.21 -30.67 -0.98
N LYS A 3 -4.91 -31.81 -1.62
CA LYS A 3 -4.61 -31.86 -3.06
C LYS A 3 -5.76 -31.30 -3.90
N ALA A 4 -6.99 -31.75 -3.64
CA ALA A 4 -8.18 -31.31 -4.36
C ALA A 4 -8.41 -29.79 -4.27
N LEU A 5 -8.23 -29.20 -3.08
CA LEU A 5 -8.36 -27.75 -2.91
C LEU A 5 -7.24 -27.00 -3.64
N ARG A 6 -6.01 -27.51 -3.63
CA ARG A 6 -4.88 -26.90 -4.34
C ARG A 6 -5.09 -26.89 -5.84
N GLU A 7 -5.65 -27.97 -6.40
CA GLU A 7 -5.96 -28.06 -7.84
C GLU A 7 -7.03 -27.04 -8.21
N ARG A 8 -8.14 -26.99 -7.48
CA ARG A 8 -9.17 -25.96 -7.70
C ARG A 8 -8.64 -24.53 -7.61
N LEU A 9 -7.80 -24.24 -6.62
CA LEU A 9 -7.21 -22.91 -6.46
C LEU A 9 -6.28 -22.52 -7.62
N ARG A 10 -5.63 -23.49 -8.29
CA ARG A 10 -4.82 -23.18 -9.49
C ARG A 10 -5.69 -22.80 -10.68
N ASP A 11 -6.88 -23.39 -10.79
CA ASP A 11 -7.77 -23.17 -11.92
C ASP A 11 -8.64 -21.92 -11.73
N GLU A 12 -9.05 -21.63 -10.49
CA GLU A 12 -10.03 -20.58 -10.16
C GLU A 12 -9.37 -19.29 -9.60
N ALA A 13 -8.13 -19.34 -9.11
CA ALA A 13 -7.51 -18.20 -8.42
C ALA A 13 -6.07 -17.94 -8.90
N ARG A 14 -5.63 -16.69 -8.73
CA ARG A 14 -4.25 -16.27 -8.99
C ARG A 14 -3.76 -15.32 -7.92
N LEU A 15 -2.49 -15.43 -7.58
CA LEU A 15 -1.76 -14.43 -6.82
C LEU A 15 -0.85 -13.68 -7.78
N ALA A 16 -1.18 -12.42 -8.05
CA ALA A 16 -0.36 -11.52 -8.84
C ALA A 16 0.12 -10.41 -7.92
N PHE A 17 1.44 -10.30 -7.77
CA PHE A 17 2.07 -9.29 -6.94
C PHE A 17 2.71 -8.23 -7.81
N PRO A 18 2.78 -6.97 -7.34
CA PRO A 18 3.54 -5.93 -8.01
C PRO A 18 5.03 -6.31 -8.09
N GLU A 19 5.74 -5.78 -9.08
CA GLU A 19 7.15 -6.09 -9.32
C GLU A 19 8.03 -4.86 -9.09
N VAL A 20 9.20 -5.03 -8.48
CA VAL A 20 10.18 -3.94 -8.37
C VAL A 20 10.85 -3.70 -9.72
N VAL A 21 10.68 -2.50 -10.26
CA VAL A 21 11.37 -2.03 -11.47
C VAL A 21 12.73 -1.45 -11.10
N THR A 22 12.79 -0.69 -10.02
CA THR A 22 14.01 0.00 -9.59
C THR A 22 14.03 0.15 -8.07
N THR A 23 15.20 0.02 -7.48
CA THR A 23 15.45 0.26 -6.05
C THR A 23 16.49 1.35 -5.89
N GLN A 24 16.22 2.33 -5.04
CA GLN A 24 17.15 3.39 -4.65
C GLN A 24 17.33 3.32 -3.13
N ARG A 25 18.58 3.36 -2.67
CA ARG A 25 18.92 3.29 -1.24
C ARG A 25 19.63 4.59 -0.84
N SER A 26 19.14 5.21 0.21
CA SER A 26 19.73 6.39 0.83
C SER A 26 20.70 5.99 1.95
N ALA A 27 21.62 6.89 2.30
CA ALA A 27 22.59 6.68 3.38
C ALA A 27 21.95 6.62 4.78
N ASP A 28 20.76 7.22 4.94
CA ASP A 28 19.96 7.15 6.17
C ASP A 28 19.17 5.84 6.31
N GLY A 29 19.32 4.92 5.36
CA GLY A 29 18.61 3.65 5.33
C GLY A 29 17.25 3.69 4.64
N THR A 30 16.76 4.86 4.21
CA THR A 30 15.53 4.98 3.42
C THR A 30 15.68 4.22 2.10
N ILE A 31 14.66 3.44 1.74
CA ILE A 31 14.63 2.68 0.49
C ILE A 31 13.41 3.11 -0.31
N LYS A 32 13.64 3.58 -1.54
CA LYS A 32 12.59 3.94 -2.48
C LYS A 32 12.53 2.91 -3.59
N TRP A 33 11.34 2.38 -3.85
CA TRP A 33 11.07 1.46 -4.94
C TRP A 33 10.16 2.12 -5.98
N LEU A 34 10.50 1.91 -7.24
CA LEU A 34 9.55 2.04 -8.34
C LEU A 34 8.93 0.66 -8.57
N VAL A 35 7.62 0.57 -8.45
CA VAL A 35 6.87 -0.69 -8.44
C VAL A 35 5.94 -0.72 -9.64
N ARG A 36 6.07 -1.72 -10.51
CA ARG A 36 5.16 -1.94 -11.63
C ARG A 36 3.88 -2.59 -11.13
N VAL A 37 2.76 -1.94 -11.44
CA VAL A 37 1.41 -2.39 -11.06
C VAL A 37 0.60 -2.87 -12.29
N SER A 38 0.97 -2.42 -13.49
CA SER A 38 0.45 -2.92 -14.77
C SER A 38 1.50 -2.72 -15.86
N PRO A 39 1.36 -3.30 -17.08
CA PRO A 39 2.37 -3.19 -18.13
C PRO A 39 2.89 -1.76 -18.36
N ASP A 40 1.99 -0.78 -18.35
CA ASP A 40 2.30 0.62 -18.67
C ASP A 40 2.33 1.56 -17.47
N ASN A 41 2.08 1.06 -16.25
CA ASN A 41 2.01 1.91 -15.06
C ASN A 41 2.87 1.40 -13.91
N SER A 42 3.55 2.35 -13.28
CA SER A 42 4.33 2.16 -12.06
C SER A 42 3.93 3.19 -11.01
N VAL A 43 4.10 2.81 -9.75
CA VAL A 43 3.92 3.70 -8.60
C VAL A 43 5.15 3.67 -7.71
N GLU A 44 5.27 4.65 -6.83
CA GLU A 44 6.35 4.70 -5.85
C GLU A 44 5.92 4.11 -4.51
N MET A 45 6.86 3.43 -3.86
CA MET A 45 6.73 2.93 -2.50
C MET A 45 8.03 3.23 -1.76
N VAL A 46 7.94 3.66 -0.50
CA VAL A 46 9.13 4.08 0.27
C VAL A 46 9.11 3.45 1.65
N PHE A 47 10.20 2.78 2.02
CA PHE A 47 10.45 2.36 3.39
C PHE A 47 11.38 3.35 4.08
N ILE A 48 10.97 3.80 5.26
CA ILE A 48 11.67 4.80 6.07
C ILE A 48 11.97 4.16 7.43
N PRO A 49 13.23 3.76 7.69
CA PRO A 49 13.63 3.27 8.99
C PRO A 49 13.80 4.42 9.99
N ASP A 50 13.49 4.15 11.25
CA ASP A 50 13.74 5.03 12.40
C ASP A 50 14.07 4.15 13.63
N ALA A 51 14.62 4.72 14.70
CA ALA A 51 15.06 3.98 15.88
C ALA A 51 13.89 3.19 16.51
N GLY A 52 13.82 1.89 16.22
CA GLY A 52 12.77 0.98 16.69
C GLY A 52 11.45 1.02 15.90
N ARG A 53 11.39 1.72 14.76
CA ARG A 53 10.19 1.83 13.90
C ARG A 53 10.57 1.71 12.43
N GLY A 54 9.76 1.04 11.63
CA GLY A 54 9.87 1.08 10.17
C GLY A 54 8.54 1.50 9.56
N THR A 55 8.55 2.58 8.78
CA THR A 55 7.35 3.14 8.17
C THR A 55 7.35 2.86 6.67
N LEU A 56 6.28 2.24 6.18
CA LEU A 56 6.07 2.03 4.76
C LEU A 56 5.07 3.05 4.22
N CYS A 57 5.52 3.88 3.29
CA CYS A 57 4.70 4.80 2.52
C CYS A 57 4.26 4.11 1.22
N ILE A 58 2.94 3.96 1.04
CA ILE A 58 2.34 3.27 -0.11
C ILE A 58 1.46 4.21 -0.93
N SER A 59 1.32 3.87 -2.21
CA SER A 59 0.50 4.58 -3.19
C SER A 59 -0.92 4.00 -3.27
N SER A 60 -1.89 4.86 -3.61
CA SER A 60 -3.31 4.50 -3.78
C SER A 60 -3.81 4.68 -5.22
N GLN A 61 -3.12 5.45 -6.05
CA GLN A 61 -3.47 5.69 -7.46
C GLN A 61 -2.20 5.76 -8.32
N VAL A 62 -2.36 5.59 -9.63
CA VAL A 62 -1.34 5.95 -10.62
C VAL A 62 -1.57 7.42 -10.99
N GLY A 63 -0.67 8.28 -10.55
CA GLY A 63 -0.85 9.72 -10.62
C GLY A 63 -1.83 10.25 -9.57
N CYS A 64 -2.31 11.48 -9.71
CA CYS A 64 -3.30 12.06 -8.81
C CYS A 64 -4.14 13.11 -9.55
N ALA A 65 -5.46 13.10 -9.35
CA ALA A 65 -6.37 14.06 -9.98
C ALA A 65 -6.36 15.43 -9.29
N LEU A 66 -5.77 15.52 -8.10
CA LEU A 66 -5.66 16.77 -7.37
C LEU A 66 -4.50 17.61 -7.92
N ASN A 67 -4.79 18.87 -8.25
CA ASN A 67 -3.81 19.81 -8.80
C ASN A 67 -3.02 20.55 -7.72
N CYS A 68 -2.52 19.83 -6.72
CA CYS A 68 -1.64 20.40 -5.69
C CYS A 68 -0.35 20.92 -6.35
N THR A 69 -0.15 22.23 -6.39
CA THR A 69 0.93 22.89 -7.17
C THR A 69 2.35 22.50 -6.74
N PHE A 70 2.50 22.11 -5.48
CA PHE A 70 3.75 21.64 -4.88
C PHE A 70 4.01 20.12 -5.10
N CYS A 71 3.01 19.36 -5.57
CA CYS A 71 3.09 17.92 -5.68
C CYS A 71 3.61 17.48 -7.06
N SER A 72 4.70 16.71 -7.09
CA SER A 72 5.23 16.15 -8.34
C SER A 72 4.21 15.21 -9.02
N THR A 73 3.50 14.40 -8.24
CA THR A 73 2.47 13.47 -8.73
C THR A 73 1.31 14.18 -9.43
N ALA A 74 0.91 15.36 -8.94
CA ALA A 74 -0.13 16.18 -9.57
C ALA A 74 0.26 16.60 -11.00
N ARG A 75 1.55 16.90 -11.24
CA ARG A 75 2.04 17.29 -12.57
C ARG A 75 2.00 16.16 -13.59
N GLN A 76 1.99 14.92 -13.14
CA GLN A 76 1.85 13.73 -14.00
C GLN A 76 0.39 13.52 -14.46
N GLY A 77 -0.55 14.21 -13.82
CA GLY A 77 -1.99 13.99 -14.00
C GLY A 77 -2.48 12.72 -13.33
N PHE A 78 -3.74 12.39 -13.58
CA PHE A 78 -4.37 11.15 -13.12
C PHE A 78 -4.45 10.14 -14.26
N ASN A 79 -4.09 8.88 -13.98
CA ASN A 79 -4.27 7.79 -14.91
C ASN A 79 -5.42 6.87 -14.45
N ARG A 80 -5.27 6.21 -13.31
CA ARG A 80 -6.28 5.29 -12.76
C ARG A 80 -6.10 5.04 -11.27
N ASN A 81 -7.16 4.51 -10.67
CA ASN A 81 -7.12 3.93 -9.34
C ASN A 81 -6.34 2.60 -9.34
N LEU A 82 -5.64 2.34 -8.23
CA LEU A 82 -5.11 1.01 -7.95
C LEU A 82 -6.24 0.10 -7.42
N THR A 83 -6.19 -1.17 -7.80
CA THR A 83 -7.03 -2.22 -7.22
C THR A 83 -6.59 -2.54 -5.80
N THR A 84 -7.46 -3.17 -5.00
CA THR A 84 -7.12 -3.67 -3.66
C THR A 84 -5.85 -4.51 -3.68
N ALA A 85 -5.69 -5.40 -4.67
CA ALA A 85 -4.52 -6.26 -4.84
C ALA A 85 -3.22 -5.48 -5.09
N GLU A 86 -3.28 -4.40 -5.86
CA GLU A 86 -2.12 -3.53 -6.13
C GLU A 86 -1.73 -2.69 -4.89
N ILE A 87 -2.70 -2.28 -4.07
CA ILE A 87 -2.45 -1.53 -2.83
C ILE A 87 -1.83 -2.45 -1.78
N ILE A 88 -2.51 -3.56 -1.43
CA ILE A 88 -2.01 -4.50 -0.41
C ILE A 88 -0.75 -5.22 -0.89
N GLY A 89 -0.61 -5.43 -2.21
CA GLY A 89 0.57 -6.01 -2.83
C GLY A 89 1.85 -5.21 -2.57
N GLN A 90 1.78 -3.89 -2.39
CA GLN A 90 2.92 -3.08 -1.96
C GLN A 90 3.41 -3.49 -0.55
N VAL A 91 2.47 -3.69 0.39
CA VAL A 91 2.81 -4.15 1.75
C VAL A 91 3.42 -5.54 1.72
N TRP A 92 2.83 -6.46 0.96
CA TRP A 92 3.36 -7.81 0.80
C TRP A 92 4.78 -7.80 0.21
N LEU A 93 4.98 -7.06 -0.88
CA LEU A 93 6.26 -6.94 -1.56
C LEU A 93 7.33 -6.37 -0.63
N ALA A 94 7.03 -5.26 0.07
CA ALA A 94 7.97 -4.66 1.00
C ALA A 94 8.35 -5.62 2.14
N ARG A 95 7.39 -6.36 2.71
CA ARG A 95 7.69 -7.37 3.74
C ARG A 95 8.57 -8.48 3.18
N SER A 96 8.29 -9.00 1.99
CA SER A 96 9.12 -10.04 1.35
C SER A 96 10.55 -9.59 1.06
N LEU A 97 10.79 -8.28 0.89
CA LEU A 97 12.10 -7.72 0.61
C LEU A 97 12.90 -7.36 1.87
N LEU A 98 12.22 -7.13 3.00
CA LEU A 98 12.84 -6.59 4.24
C LEU A 98 12.83 -7.58 5.41
N GLU A 99 11.80 -8.42 5.53
CA GLU A 99 11.62 -9.31 6.66
C GLU A 99 12.17 -10.70 6.29
N PRO A 100 13.18 -11.23 7.00
CA PRO A 100 13.55 -12.63 6.85
C PRO A 100 12.40 -13.52 7.33
N ASP A 101 12.43 -14.80 6.91
CA ASP A 101 11.42 -15.85 7.07
C ASP A 101 10.46 -15.77 8.28
N ILE A 102 9.31 -16.44 8.14
CA ILE A 102 8.21 -16.50 9.10
C ILE A 102 8.70 -16.57 10.56
N GLY A 103 8.40 -15.53 11.34
CA GLY A 103 8.77 -15.43 12.77
C GLY A 103 9.94 -14.48 13.06
N GLY A 104 10.59 -13.92 12.04
CA GLY A 104 11.60 -12.88 12.18
C GLY A 104 11.06 -11.54 12.72
N PRO A 105 11.95 -10.62 13.14
CA PRO A 105 11.54 -9.30 13.59
C PRO A 105 10.85 -8.53 12.45
N ARG A 106 9.70 -7.92 12.74
CA ARG A 106 8.97 -7.10 11.76
C ARG A 106 9.75 -5.82 11.48
N ALA A 107 10.26 -5.70 10.26
CA ALA A 107 10.91 -4.48 9.79
C ALA A 107 9.88 -3.37 9.58
N ILE A 108 8.67 -3.70 9.11
CA ILE A 108 7.60 -2.73 8.89
C ILE A 108 6.65 -2.76 10.08
N THR A 109 6.62 -1.65 10.81
CA THR A 109 5.76 -1.48 11.98
C THR A 109 4.59 -0.54 11.70
N ASN A 110 4.72 0.36 10.72
CA ASN A 110 3.75 1.40 10.41
C ASN A 110 3.50 1.47 8.90
N ILE A 111 2.26 1.79 8.51
CA ILE A 111 1.87 2.04 7.12
C ILE A 111 1.27 3.44 7.03
N VAL A 112 1.65 4.19 6.01
CA VAL A 112 1.05 5.49 5.68
C VAL A 112 0.62 5.52 4.22
N LEU A 113 -0.61 5.94 3.94
CA LEU A 113 -1.09 6.22 2.58
C LEU A 113 -0.74 7.67 2.21
N MET A 114 0.54 7.90 1.98
CA MET A 114 1.12 9.20 1.61
C MET A 114 1.96 9.12 0.32
N GLY A 115 1.82 8.04 -0.45
CA GLY A 115 2.47 7.86 -1.74
C GLY A 115 1.76 8.63 -2.84
N MET A 116 1.65 8.00 -4.02
CA MET A 116 0.93 8.58 -5.15
C MET A 116 -0.58 8.42 -5.00
N GLY A 117 -1.33 9.50 -5.28
CA GLY A 117 -2.79 9.51 -5.29
C GLY A 117 -3.44 10.10 -4.04
N GLU A 118 -4.73 10.42 -4.16
CA GLU A 118 -5.62 10.76 -3.05
C GLU A 118 -6.40 9.51 -2.62
N PRO A 119 -6.11 8.91 -1.45
CA PRO A 119 -6.72 7.67 -1.02
C PRO A 119 -8.25 7.71 -0.99
N LEU A 120 -8.85 8.83 -0.59
CA LEU A 120 -10.31 8.93 -0.49
C LEU A 120 -11.01 9.02 -1.84
N LEU A 121 -10.30 9.33 -2.93
CA LEU A 121 -10.82 9.22 -4.30
C LEU A 121 -10.70 7.79 -4.86
N ASN A 122 -10.05 6.89 -4.14
CA ASN A 122 -10.02 5.45 -4.41
C ASN A 122 -10.63 4.64 -3.25
N PHE A 123 -11.75 5.12 -2.72
CA PHE A 123 -12.31 4.70 -1.43
C PHE A 123 -12.49 3.18 -1.27
N GLU A 124 -13.18 2.51 -2.20
CA GLU A 124 -13.51 1.08 -2.06
C GLU A 124 -12.24 0.21 -1.99
N ASN A 125 -11.33 0.36 -2.97
CA ASN A 125 -10.09 -0.42 -3.01
C ASN A 125 -9.19 -0.13 -1.80
N VAL A 126 -9.13 1.13 -1.36
CA VAL A 126 -8.35 1.54 -0.20
C VAL A 126 -8.91 0.94 1.08
N VAL A 127 -10.22 0.99 1.30
CA VAL A 127 -10.83 0.46 2.53
C VAL A 127 -10.68 -1.05 2.60
N ASP A 128 -10.90 -1.77 1.51
CA ASP A 128 -10.67 -3.22 1.48
C ASP A 128 -9.19 -3.56 1.78
N ALA A 129 -8.25 -2.75 1.28
CA ALA A 129 -6.83 -2.92 1.58
C ALA A 129 -6.50 -2.59 3.04
N LEU A 130 -7.11 -1.56 3.63
CA LEU A 130 -6.98 -1.22 5.04
C LEU A 130 -7.48 -2.37 5.93
N GLU A 131 -8.63 -2.97 5.60
CA GLU A 131 -9.16 -4.12 6.32
C GLU A 131 -8.16 -5.30 6.29
N LEU A 132 -7.55 -5.60 5.14
CA LEU A 132 -6.49 -6.61 5.03
C LEU A 132 -5.21 -6.25 5.80
N MET A 133 -4.86 -4.97 5.92
CA MET A 133 -3.73 -4.54 6.76
C MET A 133 -4.00 -4.82 8.24
N LEU A 134 -5.25 -4.63 8.69
CA LEU A 134 -5.64 -4.78 10.08
C LEU A 134 -5.96 -6.23 10.48
N GLU A 135 -6.42 -7.05 9.53
CA GLU A 135 -6.84 -8.43 9.77
C GLU A 135 -5.69 -9.30 10.32
N ASP A 136 -5.97 -10.00 11.42
CA ASP A 136 -4.99 -10.81 12.16
C ASP A 136 -4.49 -12.00 11.33
N ASN A 137 -5.36 -12.57 10.49
CA ASN A 137 -5.00 -13.65 9.57
C ASN A 137 -4.24 -13.17 8.32
N ALA A 138 -4.08 -11.85 8.15
CA ALA A 138 -3.35 -11.24 7.04
C ALA A 138 -2.09 -10.54 7.57
N HIS A 139 -2.09 -9.20 7.69
CA HIS A 139 -0.90 -8.46 8.12
C HIS A 139 -0.89 -8.12 9.62
N GLY A 140 -2.07 -8.08 10.27
CA GLY A 140 -2.22 -7.87 11.71
C GLY A 140 -1.56 -6.59 12.21
N PHE A 141 -1.75 -5.46 11.52
CA PHE A 141 -1.36 -4.15 12.02
C PHE A 141 -2.39 -3.61 13.00
N ALA A 142 -1.94 -3.01 14.11
CA ALA A 142 -2.84 -2.25 14.97
C ALA A 142 -3.33 -1.00 14.24
N ARG A 143 -4.62 -0.63 14.41
CA ARG A 143 -5.25 0.55 13.79
C ARG A 143 -4.42 1.83 13.91
N ARG A 144 -3.86 2.08 15.10
CA ARG A 144 -2.99 3.26 15.40
C ARG A 144 -1.66 3.30 14.62
N ARG A 145 -1.32 2.23 13.90
CA ARG A 145 -0.10 2.11 13.09
C ARG A 145 -0.36 2.17 11.60
N VAL A 146 -1.62 2.34 11.19
CA VAL A 146 -2.02 2.56 9.80
C VAL A 146 -2.66 3.94 9.72
N THR A 147 -2.06 4.83 8.91
CA THR A 147 -2.51 6.21 8.75
C THR A 147 -2.90 6.47 7.31
N LEU A 148 -4.11 7.00 7.10
CA LEU A 148 -4.58 7.47 5.80
C LEU A 148 -4.46 8.99 5.74
N SER A 149 -3.68 9.52 4.80
CA SER A 149 -3.64 10.97 4.56
C SER A 149 -4.67 11.36 3.49
N THR A 150 -5.25 12.56 3.61
CA THR A 150 -6.19 13.09 2.61
C THR A 150 -6.06 14.60 2.46
N ALA A 151 -6.29 15.10 1.25
CA ALA A 151 -6.41 16.52 0.93
C ALA A 151 -7.79 17.12 1.29
N GLY A 152 -8.71 16.33 1.86
CA GLY A 152 -9.97 16.84 2.41
C GLY A 152 -11.23 16.46 1.61
N VAL A 153 -11.39 15.20 1.22
CA VAL A 153 -12.64 14.70 0.61
C VAL A 153 -13.68 14.43 1.69
N VAL A 154 -14.32 15.50 2.20
CA VAL A 154 -15.18 15.47 3.42
C VAL A 154 -16.20 14.33 3.44
N PRO A 155 -17.04 14.10 2.40
CA PRO A 155 -18.01 13.00 2.45
C PRO A 155 -17.38 11.61 2.61
N LYS A 156 -16.14 11.44 2.12
CA LYS A 156 -15.39 10.18 2.24
C LYS A 156 -14.62 10.07 3.55
N ILE A 157 -14.31 11.18 4.22
CA ILE A 157 -13.80 11.18 5.60
C ILE A 157 -14.85 10.60 6.53
N ASP A 158 -16.10 11.07 6.42
CA ASP A 158 -17.21 10.58 7.24
C ASP A 158 -17.47 9.09 6.98
N ALA A 159 -17.51 8.69 5.71
CA ALA A 159 -17.67 7.28 5.34
C ALA A 159 -16.51 6.40 5.85
N LEU A 160 -15.27 6.88 5.85
CA LEU A 160 -14.13 6.14 6.38
C LEU A 160 -14.27 5.91 7.88
N ARG A 161 -14.70 6.94 8.63
CA ARG A 161 -14.90 6.86 10.07
C ARG A 161 -15.91 5.77 10.45
N GLU A 162 -16.95 5.59 9.65
CA GLU A 162 -17.97 4.56 9.85
C GLU A 162 -17.46 3.16 9.49
N ARG A 163 -16.77 3.02 8.35
CA ARG A 163 -16.40 1.71 7.81
C ARG A 163 -15.10 1.16 8.39
N CYS A 164 -14.04 1.96 8.46
CA CYS A 164 -12.73 1.53 8.91
C CYS A 164 -12.01 2.68 9.63
N PRO A 165 -12.25 2.89 10.94
CA PRO A 165 -11.66 3.99 11.70
C PRO A 165 -10.15 3.75 11.95
N VAL A 166 -9.36 4.12 10.96
CA VAL A 166 -7.89 4.26 11.03
C VAL A 166 -7.53 5.70 11.38
N SER A 167 -6.25 5.95 11.68
CA SER A 167 -5.78 7.31 11.90
C SER A 167 -5.84 8.12 10.60
N LEU A 168 -6.39 9.33 10.66
CA LEU A 168 -6.34 10.35 9.61
C LEU A 168 -5.24 11.37 9.94
#